data_AF-A0A1F6X3M3-F1
#
_entry.id   AF-A0A1F6X3M3-F1
#
_cell.length_a   1.000
_cell.length_b   1.000
_cell.length_c   1.000
_cell.angle_alpha   90.00
_cell.angle_beta   90.00
_cell.angle_gamma   90.00
#
_symmetry.space_group_name_H-M   'P 1'
#
loop_
_entity.id
_entity.type
_entity.pdbx_description
1 polymer ?
#
loop_
_entity_poly.entity_id
_entity_poly.type
_entity_poly.pdbx_seq_one_letter_code
_entity_poly.pdbx_strand_id
1 'polypeptide(L)' 'MKLSKLFHVISVLAGFLGVLALIGAWCASRNGAIWGMSETHLFNDAIVLVLVAVWLQVATMHHMMLEKNGEKI' A
#
# COMPACT_ATOMS: atom_id res chain seq x y z
N MET A 1 -2.24 5.06 -19.86
CA MET A 1 -1.98 6.04 -18.77
C MET A 1 -0.47 6.16 -18.59
N LYS A 2 0.04 7.31 -18.12
CA LYS A 2 1.45 7.42 -17.70
C LYS A 2 1.75 6.37 -16.63
N LEU A 3 2.93 5.75 -16.67
CA LEU A 3 3.29 4.67 -15.75
C LEU A 3 3.37 5.21 -14.32
N SER A 4 3.88 6.43 -14.17
CA SER A 4 3.86 7.17 -12.91
C SER A 4 2.45 7.26 -12.30
N LYS A 5 1.44 7.57 -13.12
CA LYS A 5 0.05 7.67 -12.68
C LYS A 5 -0.51 6.31 -12.23
N LEU A 6 -0.13 5.24 -12.92
CA LEU A 6 -0.53 3.88 -12.54
C LEU A 6 0.06 3.50 -11.17
N PHE A 7 1.37 3.69 -10.99
CA PHE A 7 2.04 3.41 -9.72
C PHE A 7 1.49 4.23 -8.56
N HIS A 8 1.15 5.50 -8.81
CA HIS A 8 0.53 6.33 -7.78
C HIS A 8 -0.83 5.81 -7.33
N VAL A 9 -1.70 5.43 -8.29
CA VAL A 9 -3.02 4.90 -7.94
C VAL A 9 -2.90 3.60 -7.15
N ILE A 10 -2.00 2.70 -7.56
CA ILE A 10 -1.78 1.44 -6.84
C ILE A 10 -1.18 1.72 -5.45
N SER A 11 -0.27 2.69 -5.30
CA SER A 11 0.30 3.05 -3.99
C SER A 11 -0.77 3.56 -3.03
N VAL A 12 -1.70 4.40 -3.51
CA VAL A 12 -2.79 4.94 -2.70
C VAL A 12 -3.73 3.83 -2.26
N LEU A 13 -4.07 2.89 -3.16
CA LEU A 13 -4.90 1.73 -2.81
C LEU A 13 -4.21 0.84 -1.78
N ALA A 14 -2.92 0.51 -1.97
CA ALA A 14 -2.15 -0.30 -1.03
C ALA A 14 -2.07 0.38 0.35
N GLY A 15 -1.77 1.69 0.39
CA GLY A 15 -1.69 2.45 1.64
C GLY A 15 -3.04 2.51 2.36
N PHE A 16 -4.13 2.73 1.62
CA PHE A 16 -5.49 2.73 2.19
C PHE A 16 -5.86 1.36 2.77
N LEU A 17 -5.59 0.27 2.04
CA LEU A 17 -5.82 -1.08 2.54
C LEU A 17 -4.95 -1.39 3.76
N GLY A 18 -3.70 -0.90 3.81
CA GLY A 18 -2.83 -1.05 4.98
C GLY A 18 -3.39 -0.36 6.23
N VAL A 19 -3.98 0.83 6.09
CA VAL A 19 -4.68 1.51 7.18
C VAL A 19 -5.91 0.72 7.64
N LEU A 20 -6.70 0.19 6.70
CA LEU A 20 -7.86 -0.65 7.04
C LEU A 20 -7.44 -1.94 7.75
N ALA A 21 -6.34 -2.58 7.33
CA ALA A 21 -5.78 -3.76 7.98
C ALA A 21 -5.34 -3.44 9.42
N LEU A 22 -4.70 -2.28 9.65
CA LEU A 22 -4.32 -1.83 10.99
C LEU A 22 -5.53 -1.64 11.91
N ILE A 23 -6.58 -0.97 11.41
CA ILE A 23 -7.84 -0.82 12.15
C ILE A 23 -8.46 -2.19 12.44
N GLY A 24 -8.44 -3.09 11.45
CA GLY A 24 -8.88 -4.47 11.59
C GLY A 24 -8.12 -5.22 12.67
N ALA A 25 -6.79 -5.06 12.76
CA ALA A 25 -5.96 -5.69 13.78
C ALA A 25 -6.38 -5.25 15.19
N TRP A 26 -6.63 -3.95 15.41
CA TRP A 26 -7.12 -3.45 16.69
C TRP A 26 -8.51 -3.98 17.05
N CYS A 27 -9.40 -4.13 16.08
CA CYS A 27 -10.69 -4.77 16.29
C CYS A 27 -10.56 -6.26 16.63
N ALA A 28 -9.68 -6.98 15.92
CA ALA A 28 -9.40 -8.39 16.15
C ALA A 28 -8.79 -8.62 17.53
N SER A 29 -7.95 -7.71 18.03
CA SER A 29 -7.37 -7.78 19.36
C SER A 29 -8.43 -7.84 20.47
N ARG A 30 -9.56 -7.14 20.30
CA ARG A 30 -10.67 -7.15 21.27
C ARG A 30 -11.64 -8.32 21.08
N ASN A 31 -11.85 -8.76 19.85
CA ASN A 31 -12.89 -9.72 19.49
C ASN A 31 -12.35 -11.13 19.16
N GLY A 32 -11.04 -11.34 19.28
CA GLY A 32 -10.33 -12.56 18.90
C GLY A 32 -10.00 -12.65 17.40
N ALA A 33 -10.94 -12.28 16.53
CA ALA A 33 -10.76 -12.24 15.08
C ALA A 33 -11.71 -11.23 14.41
N ILE A 34 -11.35 -10.77 13.20
CA ILE A 34 -12.26 -10.03 12.31
C ILE A 34 -12.23 -10.67 10.93
N TRP A 35 -13.40 -11.00 10.38
CA TRP A 35 -13.54 -11.76 9.12
C TRP A 35 -12.73 -13.06 9.08
N GLY A 36 -12.56 -13.72 10.23
CA GLY A 36 -11.77 -14.96 10.36
C GLY A 36 -10.25 -14.76 10.38
N MET A 37 -9.77 -13.51 10.36
CA MET A 37 -8.34 -13.17 10.45
C MET A 37 -7.96 -12.81 11.89
N SER A 38 -6.79 -13.31 12.31
CA SER A 38 -6.20 -12.99 13.61
C SER A 38 -5.56 -11.61 13.62
N GLU A 39 -5.39 -11.05 14.81
CA GLU A 39 -4.67 -9.78 15.03
C GLU A 39 -3.28 -9.77 14.36
N THR A 40 -2.48 -10.81 14.58
CA THR A 40 -1.12 -10.93 14.02
C THR A 40 -1.12 -10.92 12.48
N HIS A 41 -2.09 -11.60 11.86
CA HIS A 41 -2.20 -11.62 10.40
C HIS A 41 -2.46 -10.21 9.85
N LEU A 42 -3.39 -9.49 10.47
CA LEU A 42 -3.77 -8.14 10.05
C LEU A 42 -2.65 -7.11 10.28
N PHE A 43 -1.88 -7.25 11.36
CA PHE A 43 -0.68 -6.42 11.56
C PHE A 43 0.38 -6.68 10.48
N ASN A 44 0.63 -7.95 10.14
CA ASN A 44 1.58 -8.29 9.08
C ASN A 44 1.13 -7.72 7.73
N ASP A 45 -0.15 -7.85 7.40
CA ASP A 45 -0.72 -7.29 6.18
C ASP A 45 -0.60 -5.77 6.15
N ALA A 46 -0.91 -5.09 7.27
CA ALA A 46 -0.76 -3.64 7.38
C ALA A 46 0.69 -3.20 7.11
N ILE A 47 1.67 -3.89 7.70
CA ILE A 47 3.10 -3.60 7.48
C ILE A 47 3.48 -3.77 6.01
N VAL A 48 3.14 -4.93 5.41
CA VAL A 48 3.51 -5.24 4.02
C VAL A 48 2.85 -4.25 3.05
N LEU A 49 1.55 -3.95 3.24
CA LEU A 49 0.82 -3.02 2.40
C LEU A 49 1.39 -1.61 2.46
N VAL A 50 1.80 -1.14 3.65
CA VAL A 50 2.46 0.16 3.80
C VAL A 50 3.84 0.17 3.13
N LEU A 51 4.64 -0.90 3.26
CA LEU A 51 5.93 -1.01 2.57
C LEU A 51 5.77 -1.00 1.05
N VAL A 52 4.77 -1.71 0.52
CA VAL A 52 4.42 -1.70 -0.91
C VAL A 52 3.99 -0.31 -1.35
N ALA A 53 3.16 0.39 -0.56
CA ALA A 53 2.73 1.75 -0.85
C ALA A 53 3.92 2.72 -0.92
N VAL A 54 4.85 2.65 0.04
CA VAL A 54 6.07 3.48 0.04
C VAL A 54 6.92 3.16 -1.19
N TRP A 55 7.16 1.88 -1.49
CA TRP A 55 7.96 1.48 -2.65
C TRP A 55 7.36 1.97 -3.97
N LEU A 56 6.05 1.83 -4.16
CA LEU A 56 5.34 2.32 -5.34
C LEU A 56 5.34 3.85 -5.43
N GLN A 57 5.34 4.55 -4.31
CA GLN A 57 5.45 6.01 -4.30
C GLN A 57 6.87 6.46 -4.73
N VAL A 58 7.91 5.73 -4.34
CA VAL A 58 9.28 5.94 -4.86
C VAL A 58 9.34 5.65 -6.36
N ALA A 59 8.76 4.54 -6.82
CA ALA A 59 8.68 4.21 -8.24
C ALA A 59 7.90 5.29 -9.03
N THR A 60 6.82 5.82 -8.46
CA THR A 60 6.06 6.94 -9.02
C THR A 60 6.96 8.15 -9.25
N MET A 61 7.70 8.58 -8.23
CA MET A 61 8.61 9.73 -8.33
C MET A 61 9.71 9.51 -9.37
N HIS A 62 10.30 8.31 -9.39
CA HIS A 62 11.29 7.93 -10.39
C HIS A 62 10.73 8.03 -11.82
N HIS A 63 9.56 7.43 -12.07
CA HIS A 63 8.94 7.48 -13.40
C HIS A 63 8.44 8.86 -13.77
N MET A 64 8.00 9.70 -12.83
CA MET A 64 7.69 11.10 -13.11
C MET A 64 8.92 11.87 -13.61
N MET A 65 10.10 11.60 -13.04
CA MET A 65 11.36 12.20 -13.47
C MET A 65 11.72 11.79 -14.90
N LEU A 66 11.64 10.50 -15.21
CA LEU A 66 11.95 9.96 -16.55
C LEU A 66 10.97 10.49 -17.60
N GLU A 67 9.66 10.46 -17.29
CA GLU A 67 8.62 10.98 -18.17
C GLU A 67 8.77 12.48 -18.43
N LYS A 68 9.29 13.24 -17.45
CA LYS A 68 9.62 14.67 -17.61
C LYS A 68 10.82 14.88 -18.54
N ASN A 69 11.80 13.99 -18.50
CA ASN A 69 13.01 14.06 -19.34
C ASN A 69 12.81 13.46 -20.75
N GLY A 70 11.65 12.87 -21.03
CA GLY A 70 11.39 12.19 -22.30
C GLY A 70 12.07 10.82 -22.41
N GLU A 71 12.62 10.32 -21.31
CA GLU A 71 13.23 9.00 -21.22
C GLU A 71 12.12 7.93 -21.18
N LYS A 72 12.27 6.89 -22.01
CA LYS A 72 11.35 5.75 -22.05
C LYS A 72 12.03 4.57 -21.37
N ILE A 73 11.35 3.97 -20.39
CA ILE A 73 11.63 2.61 -19.89
C ILE A 73 10.52 1.72 -20.46
#